data_AF-A9VVI6-F1
#
_entry.id   AF-A9VVI6-F1
#
_cell.length_a   1.000
_cell.length_b   1.000
_cell.length_c   1.000
_cell.angle_alpha   90.00
_cell.angle_beta   90.00
_cell.angle_gamma   90.00
#
_symmetry.space_group_name_H-M   'P 1'
#
loop_
_entity.id
_entity.type
_entity.pdbx_description
1 polymer ?
#
loop_
_entity_poly.entity_id
_entity_poly.type
_entity_poly.pdbx_seq_one_letter_code
_entity_poly.pdbx_strand_id
1 'polypeptide(L)'
;MTQVYVGASALKEMEAKKLQFEENQNSDYGVIYFIENGKLMGTNKSDGRTRERQPELDFYTTQRFVEYSELKEGVKAIVVDASGNESISLRDIVEIKEVSTITFGVHNLRTGDRIRLNKERLRVATDEDIKAFETKLRTEKFSVGKFAKVTDVKATERHNGAHSFKTGEIIKLTYKYSEMSFEGESVERLQTNSIRVEDMVIVDEETALQMQVKVAKVGDIVVILKNEGNQHSKVGDIVEIQKFDRGSEGFRMLHADGKDASYKHRRNVRMATTQEIADFNKAKEDAKLVIKQGDYARVIKNDSFRVGDVVKVGRFDGIHFSAVKAGDNDGDFHYIDERGEVEKITEEEYNEAKRKEDAKRVKRGDVVVVVTSYNRHEEGTIGKVRSRCNGHIHLNNAEGDNMGGTLRDGKYRLATSEEKAEFQKKEAEFEIQRKEKAEWAKLGREVGELRNGDVVVFGTNTYANGFDKGSIAEIRNVSKNSYGTYRFDFGRQGQGLIGAGNSTHVQEIIATKESRVSLKLSK
;
A
#
# COMPACT_ATOMS: atom_id res chain seq x y z
N MET A 1 54.90 40.36 -19.82
CA MET A 1 54.08 40.21 -21.04
C MET A 1 55.02 39.94 -22.19
N THR A 2 55.09 38.68 -22.63
CA THR A 2 55.96 38.27 -23.74
C THR A 2 55.09 38.23 -24.99
N GLN A 3 55.28 39.17 -25.92
CA GLN A 3 54.58 39.18 -27.19
C GLN A 3 55.24 38.18 -28.15
N VAL A 4 54.43 37.33 -28.76
CA VAL A 4 54.86 36.36 -29.77
C VAL A 4 54.56 36.94 -31.14
N TYR A 5 55.59 37.04 -31.98
CA TYR A 5 55.48 37.52 -33.35
C TYR A 5 55.64 36.35 -34.32
N VAL A 6 54.75 36.25 -35.30
CA VAL A 6 54.76 35.17 -36.31
C VAL A 6 54.65 35.79 -37.70
N GLY A 7 55.31 35.18 -38.69
CA GLY A 7 55.30 35.63 -40.09
C GLY A 7 56.03 36.95 -40.34
N ALA A 8 55.59 37.71 -41.34
CA ALA A 8 56.23 38.97 -41.78
C ALA A 8 56.39 40.02 -40.64
N SER A 9 55.56 39.94 -39.61
CA SER A 9 55.61 40.72 -38.37
C SER A 9 56.89 40.47 -37.57
N ALA A 10 57.36 39.22 -37.49
CA ALA A 10 58.60 38.88 -36.81
C ALA A 10 59.83 39.42 -37.56
N LEU A 11 59.78 39.43 -38.90
CA LEU A 11 60.86 39.95 -39.75
C LEU A 11 61.09 41.46 -39.50
N LYS A 12 60.01 42.25 -39.46
CA LYS A 12 60.07 43.69 -39.20
C LYS A 12 60.63 44.03 -37.82
N GLU A 13 60.31 43.22 -36.81
CA GLU A 13 60.78 43.47 -35.45
C GLU A 13 62.23 43.00 -35.23
N MET A 14 62.67 41.94 -35.92
CA MET A 14 64.06 41.49 -35.94
C MET A 14 64.99 42.50 -36.63
N GLU A 15 64.56 43.08 -37.76
CA GLU A 15 65.31 44.17 -38.42
C GLU A 15 65.44 45.40 -37.52
N ALA A 16 64.40 45.73 -36.74
CA ALA A 16 64.41 46.87 -35.83
C ALA A 16 65.30 46.66 -34.58
N LYS A 17 65.46 45.42 -34.09
CA LYS A 17 66.10 45.13 -32.80
C LYS A 17 67.48 44.45 -32.87
N LYS A 18 68.00 44.10 -34.05
CA LYS A 18 69.33 43.47 -34.25
C LYS A 18 69.60 42.26 -33.33
N LEU A 19 68.62 41.39 -33.13
CA LEU A 19 68.74 40.26 -32.21
C LEU A 19 69.60 39.13 -32.83
N GLN A 20 70.57 38.61 -32.06
CA GLN A 20 71.30 37.37 -32.33
C GLN A 20 70.78 36.28 -31.37
N PHE A 21 70.57 35.06 -31.86
CA PHE A 21 70.16 33.95 -31.01
C PHE A 21 71.35 33.32 -30.29
N GLU A 22 71.18 32.99 -29.00
CA GLU A 22 72.09 32.13 -28.24
C GLU A 22 71.86 30.64 -28.53
N GLU A 23 72.96 29.91 -28.47
CA GLU A 23 73.18 28.53 -28.92
C GLU A 23 72.48 27.49 -28.04
N ASN A 24 71.76 26.53 -28.66
CA ASN A 24 71.41 25.28 -27.98
C ASN A 24 72.58 24.28 -28.16
N GLN A 25 73.32 24.01 -27.08
CA GLN A 25 74.53 23.19 -27.11
C GLN A 25 74.27 21.68 -27.38
N ASN A 26 73.02 21.21 -27.43
CA ASN A 26 72.69 19.78 -27.44
C ASN A 26 72.06 19.25 -28.75
N SER A 27 72.20 19.94 -29.89
CA SER A 27 71.79 19.37 -31.19
C SER A 27 72.94 19.30 -32.19
N ASP A 28 73.29 18.09 -32.62
CA ASP A 28 74.24 17.84 -33.73
C ASP A 28 73.71 18.33 -35.10
N TYR A 29 72.45 18.78 -35.16
CA TYR A 29 71.78 19.31 -36.34
C TYR A 29 71.29 20.75 -36.14
N GLY A 30 72.11 21.61 -35.54
CA GLY A 30 71.80 23.03 -35.38
C GLY A 30 71.89 23.81 -36.71
N VAL A 31 70.90 24.64 -37.01
CA VAL A 31 71.00 25.69 -38.04
C VAL A 31 70.95 27.05 -37.33
N ILE A 32 71.97 27.88 -37.55
CA ILE A 32 72.02 29.25 -37.01
C ILE A 32 71.36 30.18 -38.03
N TYR A 33 70.39 30.97 -37.59
CA TYR A 33 69.71 31.94 -38.44
C TYR A 33 70.15 33.37 -38.12
N PHE A 34 70.35 34.18 -39.16
CA PHE A 34 70.65 35.60 -39.05
C PHE A 34 70.15 36.34 -40.29
N ILE A 35 70.06 37.67 -40.20
CA ILE A 35 69.71 38.52 -41.35
C ILE A 35 70.98 39.14 -41.91
N GLU A 36 71.21 38.96 -43.20
CA GLU A 36 72.29 39.59 -43.94
C GLU A 36 71.67 40.26 -45.18
N ASN A 37 71.87 41.56 -45.34
CA ASN A 37 71.33 42.34 -46.46
C ASN A 37 69.80 42.23 -46.67
N GLY A 38 69.02 42.20 -45.58
CA GLY A 38 67.56 42.11 -45.64
C GLY A 38 67.01 40.73 -45.99
N LYS A 39 67.86 39.69 -46.00
CA LYS A 39 67.48 38.31 -46.33
C LYS A 39 67.76 37.39 -45.15
N LEU A 40 66.86 36.44 -44.91
CA LEU A 40 67.04 35.42 -43.87
C LEU A 40 68.04 34.37 -44.33
N MET A 41 69.15 34.27 -43.62
CA MET A 41 70.23 33.32 -43.87
C MET A 41 70.17 32.20 -42.83
N GLY A 42 70.46 30.98 -43.26
CA GLY A 42 70.64 29.84 -42.35
C GLY A 42 71.96 29.13 -42.62
N THR A 43 72.79 28.98 -41.59
CA THR A 43 74.05 28.21 -41.63
C THR A 43 73.86 26.88 -40.94
N ASN A 44 74.06 25.78 -41.68
CA ASN A 44 74.02 24.45 -41.10
C ASN A 44 75.34 24.14 -40.37
N LYS A 45 75.25 23.71 -39.12
CA LYS A 45 76.43 23.41 -38.28
C LYS A 45 77.23 22.21 -38.77
N SER A 46 76.60 21.26 -39.49
CA SER A 46 77.28 20.05 -39.95
C SER A 46 78.14 20.25 -41.19
N ASP A 47 77.85 21.23 -42.05
CA ASP A 47 78.63 21.51 -43.26
C ASP A 47 79.17 22.95 -43.36
N GLY A 48 78.81 23.82 -42.40
CA GLY A 48 79.23 25.22 -42.35
C GLY A 48 78.68 26.10 -43.48
N ARG A 49 77.78 25.58 -44.32
CA ARG A 49 77.31 26.33 -45.50
C ARG A 49 76.13 27.21 -45.14
N THR A 50 76.30 28.51 -45.38
CA THR A 50 75.21 29.49 -45.31
C THR A 50 74.40 29.48 -46.61
N ARG A 51 73.07 29.41 -46.50
CA ARG A 51 72.17 29.54 -47.65
C ARG A 51 71.09 30.58 -47.36
N GLU A 52 70.75 31.36 -48.38
CA GLU A 52 69.56 32.20 -48.38
C GLU A 52 68.33 31.29 -48.33
N ARG A 53 67.44 31.52 -47.36
CA ARG A 53 66.20 30.74 -47.21
C ARG A 53 65.04 31.54 -47.78
N GLN A 54 64.27 30.93 -48.67
CA GLN A 54 63.06 31.55 -49.22
C GLN A 54 61.97 31.65 -48.13
N PRO A 55 61.16 32.72 -48.12
CA PRO A 55 60.12 32.94 -47.10
C PRO A 55 58.95 31.94 -47.12
N GLU A 56 58.81 31.15 -48.18
CA GLU A 56 57.58 30.39 -48.47
C GLU A 56 57.61 28.91 -48.04
N LEU A 57 58.49 28.53 -47.11
CA LEU A 57 58.35 27.25 -46.43
C LEU A 57 57.63 27.46 -45.10
N ASP A 58 56.39 26.98 -45.04
CA ASP A 58 55.67 26.66 -43.81
C ASP A 58 56.62 25.90 -42.88
N PHE A 59 57.24 26.66 -41.99
CA PHE A 59 58.20 26.15 -41.06
C PHE A 59 57.42 25.38 -39.99
N TYR A 60 57.78 24.12 -39.77
CA TYR A 60 57.41 23.33 -38.60
C TYR A 60 58.05 23.93 -37.33
N THR A 61 57.73 25.18 -37.00
CA THR A 61 57.96 25.79 -35.68
C THR A 61 56.66 25.82 -34.89
N THR A 62 56.01 24.65 -34.80
CA THR A 62 55.21 24.32 -33.62
C THR A 62 56.07 23.92 -32.42
N GLN A 63 57.40 23.92 -32.54
CA GLN A 63 58.27 23.99 -31.37
C GLN A 63 58.18 25.39 -30.75
N ARG A 64 57.11 25.61 -29.99
CA ARG A 64 57.19 26.46 -28.82
C ARG A 64 58.35 25.93 -27.99
N PHE A 65 59.46 26.65 -27.96
CA PHE A 65 60.44 26.52 -26.88
C PHE A 65 59.72 27.00 -25.61
N VAL A 66 58.91 26.12 -25.03
CA VAL A 66 58.60 26.21 -23.61
C VAL A 66 59.94 25.92 -22.96
N GLU A 67 60.52 26.92 -22.29
CA GLU A 67 61.64 26.62 -21.42
C GLU A 67 61.13 25.62 -20.37
N TYR A 68 61.48 24.35 -20.57
CA TYR A 68 61.17 23.27 -19.63
C TYR A 68 61.79 23.49 -18.24
N SER A 69 62.61 24.55 -18.08
CA SER A 69 63.11 25.05 -16.81
C SER A 69 61.98 25.39 -15.84
N GLU A 70 60.76 25.69 -16.31
CA GLU A 70 59.63 26.05 -15.45
C GLU A 70 58.82 24.84 -14.93
N LEU A 71 58.94 23.66 -15.56
CA LEU A 71 58.24 22.44 -15.16
C LEU A 71 59.06 21.66 -14.14
N LYS A 72 59.07 22.15 -12.89
CA LYS A 72 59.76 21.53 -11.75
C LYS A 72 58.80 20.75 -10.86
N GLU A 73 59.35 19.93 -9.97
CA GLU A 73 58.58 19.27 -8.91
C GLU A 73 57.79 20.31 -8.08
N GLY A 74 56.53 19.99 -7.79
CA GLY A 74 55.58 20.86 -7.10
C GLY A 74 54.80 21.82 -8.01
N VAL A 75 55.18 21.97 -9.29
CA VAL A 75 54.48 22.86 -10.22
C VAL A 75 53.20 22.19 -10.72
N LYS A 76 52.11 22.97 -10.75
CA LYS A 76 50.85 22.56 -11.42
C LYS A 76 50.97 22.83 -12.92
N ALA A 77 50.64 21.83 -13.72
CA ALA A 77 50.70 21.88 -15.17
C ALA A 77 49.35 21.46 -15.78
N ILE A 78 49.04 21.97 -16.97
CA ILE A 78 47.88 21.59 -17.76
C ILE A 78 48.27 20.57 -18.83
N VAL A 79 47.43 19.55 -18.99
CA VAL A 79 47.55 18.57 -20.07
C VAL A 79 47.13 19.20 -21.39
N VAL A 80 48.07 19.34 -22.32
CA VAL A 80 47.83 19.88 -23.68
C VAL A 80 47.66 18.79 -24.74
N ASP A 81 48.02 17.55 -24.41
CA ASP A 81 47.78 16.36 -25.24
C ASP A 81 47.50 15.13 -24.35
N ALA A 82 46.34 14.52 -24.54
CA ALA A 82 45.88 13.33 -23.82
C ALA A 82 46.09 12.01 -24.58
N SER A 83 46.71 12.04 -25.76
CA SER A 83 46.83 10.88 -26.65
C SER A 83 47.53 9.68 -25.97
N GLY A 84 46.94 8.49 -26.06
CA GLY A 84 47.53 7.26 -25.53
C GLY A 84 47.54 7.15 -24.00
N ASN A 85 46.72 7.93 -23.30
CA ASN A 85 46.47 7.74 -21.86
C ASN A 85 44.98 7.95 -21.54
N GLU A 86 44.28 6.86 -21.21
CA GLU A 86 42.84 6.88 -20.93
C GLU A 86 42.49 7.56 -19.59
N SER A 87 43.47 7.71 -18.70
CA SER A 87 43.29 8.24 -17.35
C SER A 87 43.49 9.77 -17.25
N ILE A 88 43.71 10.46 -18.38
CA ILE A 88 43.83 11.93 -18.43
C ILE A 88 42.96 12.51 -19.53
N SER A 89 42.37 13.68 -19.28
CA SER A 89 41.69 14.45 -20.30
C SER A 89 42.48 15.70 -20.70
N LEU A 90 42.28 16.17 -21.93
CA LEU A 90 42.75 17.49 -22.35
C LEU A 90 42.27 18.55 -21.35
N ARG A 91 43.18 19.45 -20.96
CA ARG A 91 42.98 20.51 -19.95
C ARG A 91 42.84 20.05 -18.50
N ASP A 92 43.12 18.79 -18.17
CA ASP A 92 43.28 18.42 -16.77
C ASP A 92 44.51 19.11 -16.17
N ILE A 93 44.40 19.47 -14.88
CA ILE A 93 45.53 19.98 -14.12
C ILE A 93 46.18 18.82 -13.36
N VAL A 94 47.49 18.72 -13.51
CA VAL A 94 48.33 17.73 -12.84
C VAL A 94 49.38 18.45 -12.01
N GLU A 95 49.80 17.83 -10.90
CA GLU A 95 50.95 18.31 -10.12
C GLU A 95 52.17 17.45 -10.44
N ILE A 96 53.29 18.07 -10.80
CA ILE A 96 54.53 17.36 -11.08
C ILE A 96 55.12 16.87 -9.76
N LYS A 97 55.28 15.56 -9.62
CA LYS A 97 55.85 14.91 -8.42
C LYS A 97 57.24 14.34 -8.65
N GLU A 98 57.60 14.05 -9.90
CA GLU A 98 58.90 13.49 -10.24
C GLU A 98 59.34 14.05 -11.60
N VAL A 99 60.57 14.57 -11.67
CA VAL A 99 61.14 15.15 -12.88
C VAL A 99 62.17 14.17 -13.45
N SER A 100 61.93 13.65 -14.66
CA SER A 100 62.90 12.86 -15.42
C SER A 100 63.22 13.54 -16.76
N THR A 101 64.30 13.11 -17.42
CA THR A 101 64.79 13.68 -18.69
C THR A 101 63.79 13.57 -19.84
N ILE A 102 62.91 12.55 -19.81
CA ILE A 102 61.99 12.22 -20.90
C ILE A 102 60.52 12.33 -20.43
N THR A 103 60.24 11.90 -19.20
CA THR A 103 58.87 11.84 -18.65
C THR A 103 58.80 12.51 -17.29
N PHE A 104 57.65 13.06 -16.93
CA PHE A 104 57.33 13.50 -15.58
C PHE A 104 56.38 12.51 -14.92
N GLY A 105 56.68 12.16 -13.66
CA GLY A 105 55.71 11.56 -12.76
C GLY A 105 54.78 12.65 -12.29
N VAL A 106 53.50 12.56 -12.64
CA VAL A 106 52.50 13.57 -12.31
C VAL A 106 51.37 12.95 -11.51
N HIS A 107 50.73 13.78 -10.70
CA HIS A 107 49.53 13.44 -9.96
C HIS A 107 48.33 14.16 -10.59
N ASN A 108 47.37 13.41 -11.13
CA ASN A 108 46.16 14.00 -11.72
C ASN A 108 45.26 14.53 -10.59
N LEU A 109 45.01 15.84 -10.56
CA LEU A 109 44.22 16.47 -9.50
C LEU A 109 42.71 16.17 -9.60
N ARG A 110 42.24 15.65 -10.74
CA ARG A 110 40.84 15.20 -10.92
C ARG A 110 40.63 13.80 -10.36
N THR A 111 41.47 12.84 -10.76
CA THR A 111 41.27 11.42 -10.46
C THR A 111 42.07 10.94 -9.25
N GLY A 112 43.13 11.66 -8.86
CA GLY A 112 44.08 11.24 -7.83
C GLY A 112 45.13 10.24 -8.34
N ASP A 113 45.11 9.89 -9.62
CA ASP A 113 46.03 8.91 -10.18
C ASP A 113 47.45 9.44 -10.28
N ARG A 114 48.43 8.54 -10.14
CA ARG A 114 49.83 8.81 -10.46
C ARG A 114 50.13 8.28 -11.86
N ILE A 115 50.58 9.16 -12.74
CA ILE A 115 50.73 8.87 -14.17
C ILE A 115 52.09 9.37 -14.63
N ARG A 116 52.69 8.73 -15.65
CA ARG A 116 53.86 9.28 -16.35
C ARG A 116 53.44 9.93 -17.65
N LEU A 117 53.82 11.19 -17.84
CA LEU A 117 53.55 11.95 -19.05
C LEU A 117 54.84 12.46 -19.67
N ASN A 118 54.92 12.42 -21.00
CA ASN A 118 56.01 13.07 -21.73
C ASN A 118 55.93 14.58 -21.49
N LYS A 119 57.10 15.22 -21.31
CA LYS A 119 57.21 16.66 -21.04
C LYS A 119 56.47 17.54 -22.05
N GLU A 120 56.43 17.13 -23.32
CA GLU A 120 55.79 17.86 -24.43
C GLU A 120 54.26 17.93 -24.31
N ARG A 121 53.66 17.11 -23.44
CA ARG A 121 52.22 17.04 -23.21
C ARG A 121 51.73 17.96 -22.11
N LEU A 122 52.63 18.75 -21.52
CA LEU A 122 52.37 19.59 -20.36
C LEU A 122 52.79 21.04 -20.60
N ARG A 123 52.01 21.96 -20.05
CA ARG A 123 52.29 23.40 -19.98
C ARG A 123 52.12 23.86 -18.54
N VAL A 124 52.89 24.82 -18.06
CA VAL A 124 52.66 25.42 -16.73
C VAL A 124 51.24 25.99 -16.66
N ALA A 125 50.49 25.63 -15.62
CA ALA A 125 49.15 26.15 -15.41
C ALA A 125 49.22 27.58 -14.89
N THR A 126 48.41 28.48 -15.46
CA THR A 126 48.23 29.84 -14.91
C THR A 126 47.28 29.80 -13.72
N ASP A 127 47.25 30.85 -12.92
CA ASP A 127 46.30 31.00 -11.81
C ASP A 127 44.85 30.95 -12.33
N GLU A 128 44.59 31.51 -13.52
CA GLU A 128 43.29 31.42 -14.19
C GLU A 128 42.95 29.98 -14.59
N ASP A 129 43.91 29.20 -15.10
CA ASP A 129 43.71 27.79 -15.45
C ASP A 129 43.37 26.96 -14.21
N ILE A 130 44.12 27.16 -13.11
CA ILE A 130 43.90 26.45 -11.85
C ILE A 130 42.51 26.79 -11.31
N LYS A 131 42.14 28.06 -11.28
CA LYS A 131 40.82 28.52 -10.81
C LYS A 131 39.69 27.97 -11.68
N ALA A 132 39.85 27.96 -13.00
CA ALA A 132 38.87 27.39 -13.92
C ALA A 132 38.70 25.88 -13.73
N PHE A 133 39.80 25.15 -13.51
CA PHE A 133 39.78 23.71 -13.26
C PHE A 133 39.13 23.37 -11.91
N GLU A 134 39.49 24.06 -10.83
CA GLU A 134 38.87 23.88 -9.51
C GLU A 134 37.38 24.20 -9.55
N THR A 135 37.00 25.25 -10.27
CA THR A 135 35.60 25.61 -10.50
C THR A 135 34.86 24.51 -11.25
N LYS A 136 35.44 23.98 -12.34
CA LYS A 136 34.85 22.88 -13.10
C LYS A 136 34.67 21.61 -12.26
N LEU A 137 35.71 21.20 -11.53
CA LEU A 137 35.64 20.08 -10.58
C LEU A 137 34.57 20.29 -9.51
N ARG A 138 34.43 21.51 -9.01
CA ARG A 138 33.37 21.86 -8.06
C ARG A 138 32.01 21.70 -8.72
N THR A 139 31.79 22.22 -9.93
CA THR A 139 30.52 22.13 -10.66
C THR A 139 30.09 20.69 -10.97
N GLU A 140 31.03 19.79 -11.25
CA GLU A 140 30.75 18.37 -11.49
C GLU A 140 30.12 17.66 -10.28
N LYS A 141 30.30 18.20 -9.07
CA LYS A 141 29.68 17.68 -7.85
C LYS A 141 28.21 18.11 -7.70
N PHE A 142 27.81 19.22 -8.32
CA PHE A 142 26.46 19.77 -8.28
C PHE A 142 25.61 19.21 -9.44
N SER A 143 24.44 18.70 -9.10
CA SER A 143 23.46 18.21 -10.08
C SER A 143 22.06 18.52 -9.58
N VAL A 144 21.12 18.66 -10.51
CA VAL A 144 19.69 18.77 -10.17
C VAL A 144 19.28 17.57 -9.30
N GLY A 145 18.49 17.84 -8.28
CA GLY A 145 18.05 16.88 -7.26
C GLY A 145 18.92 16.84 -6.00
N LYS A 146 20.18 17.28 -6.05
CA LYS A 146 21.08 17.29 -4.88
C LYS A 146 20.80 18.48 -3.96
N PHE A 147 21.30 18.37 -2.72
CA PHE A 147 21.23 19.41 -1.71
C PHE A 147 22.57 20.13 -1.56
N ALA A 148 22.48 21.43 -1.28
CA ALA A 148 23.63 22.27 -1.03
C ALA A 148 23.36 23.24 0.11
N LYS A 149 24.40 23.64 0.82
CA LYS A 149 24.38 24.67 1.85
C LYS A 149 25.01 25.94 1.31
N VAL A 150 24.32 27.05 1.51
CA VAL A 150 24.80 28.38 1.13
C VAL A 150 25.93 28.79 2.06
N THR A 151 27.12 29.06 1.52
CA THR A 151 28.31 29.42 2.29
C THR A 151 28.59 30.92 2.28
N ASP A 152 28.20 31.62 1.22
CA ASP A 152 28.39 33.06 1.08
C ASP A 152 27.22 33.65 0.27
N VAL A 153 26.92 34.93 0.48
CA VAL A 153 25.92 35.71 -0.27
C VAL A 153 26.61 36.83 -1.07
N LYS A 154 27.88 37.12 -0.75
CA LYS A 154 28.61 38.29 -1.26
C LYS A 154 29.24 38.07 -2.64
N ALA A 155 29.48 36.83 -3.08
CA ALA A 155 30.07 36.61 -4.40
C ALA A 155 29.07 36.90 -5.53
N THR A 156 27.78 36.65 -5.31
CA THR A 156 26.68 36.91 -6.25
C THR A 156 26.27 38.39 -6.34
N GLU A 157 26.43 39.18 -5.27
CA GLU A 157 26.14 40.63 -5.27
C GLU A 157 26.91 41.40 -6.36
N ARG A 158 28.11 40.93 -6.74
CA ARG A 158 28.96 41.66 -7.70
C ARG A 158 28.53 41.55 -9.16
N HIS A 159 27.70 40.57 -9.55
CA HIS A 159 27.53 40.26 -10.98
C HIS A 159 26.11 39.99 -11.49
N ASN A 160 25.13 39.50 -10.73
CA ASN A 160 23.80 39.15 -11.28
C ASN A 160 22.61 39.26 -10.30
N GLY A 161 22.73 40.05 -9.23
CA GLY A 161 21.70 40.20 -8.21
C GLY A 161 21.85 39.19 -7.06
N ALA A 162 21.66 39.68 -5.83
CA ALA A 162 21.73 38.86 -4.63
C ALA A 162 20.58 37.84 -4.62
N HIS A 163 20.90 36.57 -4.41
CA HIS A 163 19.87 35.58 -4.10
C HIS A 163 19.31 35.82 -2.69
N SER A 164 18.06 35.43 -2.47
CA SER A 164 17.38 35.62 -1.18
C SER A 164 17.76 34.60 -0.10
N PHE A 165 18.66 33.66 -0.39
CA PHE A 165 19.12 32.66 0.57
C PHE A 165 20.08 33.24 1.62
N LYS A 166 19.96 32.75 2.86
CA LYS A 166 20.83 33.13 3.97
C LYS A 166 22.05 32.21 4.01
N THR A 167 23.20 32.74 4.45
CA THR A 167 24.35 31.90 4.78
C THR A 167 23.96 30.84 5.80
N GLY A 168 24.31 29.59 5.50
CA GLY A 168 24.01 28.41 6.29
C GLY A 168 22.72 27.69 5.90
N GLU A 169 21.89 28.28 5.03
CA GLU A 169 20.64 27.68 4.57
C GLU A 169 20.89 26.50 3.64
N ILE A 170 20.09 25.45 3.79
CA ILE A 170 20.13 24.27 2.91
C ILE A 170 19.06 24.43 1.83
N ILE A 171 19.47 24.21 0.59
CA ILE A 171 18.64 24.31 -0.60
C ILE A 171 18.71 23.02 -1.42
N LYS A 172 17.61 22.67 -2.08
CA LYS A 172 17.54 21.62 -3.09
C LYS A 172 17.75 22.25 -4.47
N LEU A 173 18.63 21.68 -5.29
CA LEU A 173 18.87 22.18 -6.64
C LEU A 173 17.77 21.65 -7.57
N THR A 174 16.91 22.52 -8.09
CA THR A 174 15.71 22.13 -8.84
C THR A 174 15.89 22.27 -10.34
N TYR A 175 16.72 23.23 -10.78
CA TYR A 175 16.96 23.48 -12.20
C TYR A 175 18.40 23.94 -12.44
N LYS A 176 18.97 23.64 -13.62
CA LYS A 176 20.31 24.11 -14.01
C LYS A 176 20.17 25.16 -15.10
N TYR A 177 20.45 26.42 -14.76
CA TYR A 177 20.42 27.54 -15.71
C TYR A 177 21.67 27.60 -16.59
N SER A 178 22.84 27.31 -16.00
CA SER A 178 24.12 27.29 -16.70
C SER A 178 25.09 26.32 -16.03
N GLU A 179 26.30 26.17 -16.55
CA GLU A 179 27.35 25.41 -15.86
C GLU A 179 27.64 25.92 -14.44
N MET A 180 27.41 27.22 -14.21
CA MET A 180 27.79 27.93 -12.99
C MET A 180 26.61 28.36 -12.11
N SER A 181 25.37 28.10 -12.54
CA SER A 181 24.17 28.55 -11.84
C SER A 181 23.05 27.52 -11.84
N PHE A 182 22.39 27.43 -10.69
CA PHE A 182 21.25 26.56 -10.45
C PHE A 182 20.09 27.38 -9.89
N GLU A 183 18.88 26.90 -10.09
CA GLU A 183 17.77 27.26 -9.22
C GLU A 183 17.85 26.40 -7.97
N GLY A 184 17.84 27.05 -6.81
CA GLY A 184 17.71 26.41 -5.51
C GLY A 184 16.30 26.59 -4.98
N GLU A 185 15.82 25.65 -4.19
CA GLU A 185 14.63 25.77 -3.36
C GLU A 185 15.03 25.60 -1.89
N SER A 186 14.69 26.57 -1.04
CA SER A 186 14.95 26.47 0.40
C SER A 186 14.21 25.31 1.03
N VAL A 187 14.95 24.45 1.72
CA VAL A 187 14.38 23.31 2.46
C VAL A 187 13.52 23.77 3.64
N GLU A 188 13.80 24.94 4.23
CA GLU A 188 13.07 25.47 5.39
C GLU A 188 12.01 26.51 5.02
N ARG A 189 12.21 27.29 3.96
CA ARG A 189 11.31 28.40 3.58
C ARG A 189 10.49 28.12 2.34
N LEU A 190 10.81 27.08 1.57
CA LEU A 190 10.16 26.75 0.30
C LEU A 190 10.17 27.90 -0.73
N GLN A 191 11.19 28.77 -0.64
CA GLN A 191 11.41 29.86 -1.59
C GLN A 191 12.42 29.41 -2.64
N THR A 192 12.15 29.73 -3.91
CA THR A 192 13.07 29.48 -5.01
C THR A 192 13.85 30.73 -5.40
N ASN A 193 15.11 30.56 -5.79
CA ASN A 193 15.94 31.63 -6.32
C ASN A 193 17.13 31.04 -7.10
N SER A 194 17.72 31.82 -8.01
CA SER A 194 18.94 31.44 -8.71
C SER A 194 20.16 31.63 -7.81
N ILE A 195 21.07 30.67 -7.79
CA ILE A 195 22.30 30.70 -6.99
C ILE A 195 23.49 30.13 -7.79
N ARG A 196 24.69 30.64 -7.54
CA ARG A 196 25.92 30.17 -8.20
C ARG A 196 26.61 29.10 -7.39
N VAL A 197 27.28 28.18 -8.08
CA VAL A 197 28.07 27.09 -7.47
C VAL A 197 29.15 27.56 -6.50
N GLU A 198 29.63 28.80 -6.66
CA GLU A 198 30.64 29.43 -5.82
C GLU A 198 30.12 29.71 -4.40
N ASP A 199 28.82 30.00 -4.28
CA ASP A 199 28.13 30.35 -3.03
C ASP A 199 27.64 29.11 -2.26
N MET A 200 27.95 27.91 -2.76
CA MET A 200 27.34 26.66 -2.28
C MET A 200 28.37 25.58 -1.98
N VAL A 201 28.12 24.77 -0.96
CA VAL A 201 28.82 23.50 -0.74
C VAL A 201 27.81 22.36 -0.72
N ILE A 202 28.17 21.20 -1.25
CA ILE A 202 27.29 20.02 -1.21
C ILE A 202 27.06 19.61 0.24
N VAL A 203 25.82 19.26 0.56
CA VAL A 203 25.43 18.65 1.82
C VAL A 203 24.92 17.24 1.55
N ASP A 204 25.15 16.33 2.48
CA ASP A 204 24.58 15.00 2.41
C ASP A 204 23.04 15.04 2.44
N GLU A 205 22.42 14.15 1.67
CA GLU A 205 20.97 14.11 1.50
C GLU A 205 20.24 13.86 2.83
N GLU A 206 20.82 13.06 3.73
CA GLU A 206 20.20 12.72 5.01
C GLU A 206 20.05 13.95 5.93
N THR A 207 21.10 14.78 6.05
CA THR A 207 21.06 16.04 6.79
C THR A 207 20.02 17.00 6.22
N ALA A 208 19.93 17.08 4.89
CA ALA A 208 18.95 17.93 4.24
C ALA A 208 17.51 17.46 4.49
N LEU A 209 17.24 16.16 4.35
CA LEU A 209 15.92 15.57 4.61
C LEU A 209 15.50 15.69 6.08
N GLN A 210 16.45 15.63 7.01
CA GLN A 210 16.18 15.85 8.44
C GLN A 210 15.79 17.31 8.72
N MET A 211 16.41 18.27 8.04
CA MET A 211 16.04 19.68 8.15
C MET A 211 14.66 19.96 7.52
N GLN A 212 14.32 19.27 6.43
CA GLN A 212 13.02 19.41 5.76
C GLN A 212 11.83 19.00 6.64
N VAL A 213 12.03 18.12 7.62
CA VAL A 213 10.98 17.73 8.59
C VAL A 213 10.41 18.92 9.37
N LYS A 214 11.18 20.01 9.51
CA LYS A 214 10.69 21.23 10.18
C LYS A 214 9.48 21.85 9.48
N VAL A 215 9.31 21.61 8.18
CA VAL A 215 8.16 22.09 7.40
C VAL A 215 7.20 20.98 6.97
N ALA A 216 7.36 19.76 7.50
CA ALA A 216 6.49 18.63 7.19
C ALA A 216 5.03 18.90 7.59
N LYS A 217 4.11 18.38 6.78
CA LYS A 217 2.66 18.52 6.89
C LYS A 217 2.00 17.16 7.14
N VAL A 218 0.72 17.19 7.49
CA VAL A 218 -0.09 15.97 7.55
C VAL A 218 -0.19 15.35 6.16
N GLY A 219 -0.01 14.02 6.07
CA GLY A 219 0.07 13.26 4.83
C GLY A 219 1.49 13.05 4.30
N ASP A 220 2.48 13.78 4.82
CA ASP A 220 3.88 13.57 4.43
C ASP A 220 4.40 12.23 4.97
N ILE A 221 5.30 11.60 4.20
CA ILE A 221 5.92 10.32 4.53
C ILE A 221 7.33 10.58 5.08
N VAL A 222 7.64 9.94 6.20
CA VAL A 222 8.89 10.11 6.95
C VAL A 222 9.50 8.77 7.32
N VAL A 223 10.80 8.78 7.62
CA VAL A 223 11.55 7.61 8.08
C VAL A 223 12.00 7.83 9.52
N ILE A 224 11.83 6.81 10.36
CA ILE A 224 12.20 6.87 11.78
C ILE A 224 13.70 6.64 11.94
N LEU A 225 14.40 7.63 12.49
CA LEU A 225 15.85 7.58 12.75
C LEU A 225 16.19 7.08 14.15
N LYS A 226 15.35 7.40 15.15
CA LYS A 226 15.56 7.02 16.55
C LYS A 226 14.26 6.55 17.18
N ASN A 227 14.33 5.43 17.89
CA ASN A 227 13.20 4.90 18.65
C ASN A 227 13.35 5.16 20.15
N GLU A 228 12.95 6.35 20.60
CA GLU A 228 12.87 6.68 22.02
C GLU A 228 11.52 6.20 22.59
N GLY A 229 11.45 4.93 23.01
CA GLY A 229 10.48 4.47 24.01
C GLY A 229 9.11 3.95 23.54
N ASN A 230 8.94 3.43 22.32
CA ASN A 230 7.71 2.70 21.97
C ASN A 230 7.95 1.39 21.22
N GLN A 231 7.02 0.44 21.36
CA GLN A 231 7.06 -0.88 20.72
C GLN A 231 6.37 -0.90 19.33
N HIS A 232 5.73 0.20 18.94
CA HIS A 232 4.86 0.26 17.75
C HIS A 232 5.60 0.66 16.46
N SER A 233 6.89 0.98 16.56
CA SER A 233 7.72 1.33 15.41
C SER A 233 9.19 1.01 15.69
N LYS A 234 9.99 0.89 14.65
CA LYS A 234 11.42 0.60 14.69
C LYS A 234 12.19 1.65 13.89
N VAL A 235 13.49 1.73 14.15
CA VAL A 235 14.39 2.54 13.33
C VAL A 235 14.40 1.97 11.92
N GLY A 236 14.24 2.84 10.92
CA GLY A 236 14.12 2.48 9.51
C GLY A 236 12.68 2.32 9.00
N ASP A 237 11.67 2.33 9.88
CA ASP A 237 10.27 2.26 9.43
C ASP A 237 9.89 3.51 8.63
N ILE A 238 9.19 3.30 7.51
CA ILE A 238 8.62 4.34 6.64
C ILE A 238 7.15 4.51 7.01
N VAL A 239 6.76 5.72 7.42
CA VAL A 239 5.45 6.00 8.04
C VAL A 239 4.88 7.32 7.55
N GLU A 240 3.55 7.45 7.58
CA GLU A 240 2.83 8.66 7.18
C GLU A 240 2.42 9.50 8.39
N ILE A 241 2.60 10.82 8.32
CA ILE A 241 2.18 11.77 9.36
C ILE A 241 0.66 11.91 9.35
N GLN A 242 -0.01 11.49 10.42
CA GLN A 242 -1.47 11.61 10.58
C GLN A 242 -1.87 12.96 11.18
N LYS A 243 -1.15 13.41 12.20
CA LYS A 243 -1.42 14.69 12.89
C LYS A 243 -0.22 15.19 13.66
N PHE A 244 -0.21 16.49 13.89
CA PHE A 244 0.70 17.10 14.86
C PHE A 244 0.22 16.80 16.28
N ASP A 245 1.16 16.50 17.16
CA ASP A 245 0.87 16.20 18.57
C ASP A 245 1.82 17.01 19.47
N ARG A 246 1.42 17.24 20.73
CA ARG A 246 2.17 17.98 21.77
C ARG A 246 2.76 19.31 21.30
N GLY A 247 1.91 20.27 20.94
CA GLY A 247 2.34 21.65 20.65
C GLY A 247 3.21 21.76 19.39
N SER A 248 3.00 20.87 18.41
CA SER A 248 3.70 20.85 17.11
C SER A 248 5.16 20.36 17.16
N GLU A 249 5.65 19.85 18.29
CA GLU A 249 7.03 19.32 18.43
C GLU A 249 7.21 17.89 17.91
N GLY A 250 6.11 17.17 17.66
CA GLY A 250 6.16 15.82 17.10
C GLY A 250 4.94 15.45 16.29
N PHE A 251 4.98 14.23 15.78
CA PHE A 251 4.00 13.66 14.87
C PHE A 251 3.42 12.38 15.46
N ARG A 252 2.12 12.21 15.29
CA ARG A 252 1.51 10.87 15.33
C ARG A 252 1.46 10.33 13.92
N MET A 253 1.84 9.06 13.76
CA MET A 253 2.11 8.49 12.45
C MET A 253 1.46 7.11 12.28
N LEU A 254 1.30 6.68 11.03
CA LEU A 254 0.71 5.40 10.66
C LEU A 254 1.65 4.62 9.73
N HIS A 255 1.63 3.29 9.88
CA HIS A 255 2.22 2.37 8.91
C HIS A 255 1.37 2.33 7.63
N ALA A 256 1.95 1.78 6.56
CA ALA A 256 1.26 1.63 5.27
C ALA A 256 -0.03 0.80 5.36
N ASP A 257 -0.10 -0.16 6.29
CA ASP A 257 -1.28 -0.97 6.58
C ASP A 257 -2.33 -0.27 7.47
N GLY A 258 -2.10 1.00 7.82
CA GLY A 258 -2.97 1.81 8.66
C GLY A 258 -2.80 1.57 10.17
N LYS A 259 -1.89 0.69 10.60
CA LYS A 259 -1.61 0.50 12.03
C LYS A 259 -0.91 1.72 12.63
N ASP A 260 -1.17 1.96 13.91
CA ASP A 260 -0.53 3.06 14.65
C ASP A 260 0.99 2.84 14.75
N ALA A 261 1.77 3.78 14.21
CA ALA A 261 3.22 3.85 14.41
C ALA A 261 3.59 4.71 15.63
N SER A 262 2.58 5.22 16.34
CA SER A 262 2.68 6.01 17.56
C SER A 262 3.42 7.34 17.34
N TYR A 263 3.80 7.99 18.43
CA TYR A 263 4.35 9.34 18.44
C TYR A 263 5.87 9.35 18.27
N LYS A 264 6.38 10.30 17.48
CA LYS A 264 7.82 10.65 17.42
C LYS A 264 8.05 12.16 17.38
N HIS A 265 9.13 12.60 18.03
CA HIS A 265 9.61 13.98 17.92
C HIS A 265 10.19 14.24 16.53
N ARG A 266 10.08 15.49 16.04
CA ARG A 266 10.64 15.92 14.75
C ARG A 266 12.12 15.56 14.57
N ARG A 267 12.92 15.70 15.63
CA ARG A 267 14.35 15.37 15.62
C ARG A 267 14.66 13.87 15.41
N ASN A 268 13.68 13.00 15.61
CA ASN A 268 13.81 11.54 15.56
C ASN A 268 13.34 10.95 14.22
N VAL A 269 12.95 11.79 13.26
CA VAL A 269 12.52 11.39 11.92
C VAL A 269 13.21 12.25 10.86
N ARG A 270 13.27 11.77 9.62
CA ARG A 270 13.61 12.56 8.42
C ARG A 270 12.51 12.43 7.37
N MET A 271 12.43 13.34 6.42
CA MET A 271 11.60 13.13 5.24
C MET A 271 12.04 11.88 4.50
N ALA A 272 11.08 11.13 3.96
CA ALA A 272 11.36 9.99 3.12
C ALA A 272 11.91 10.44 1.75
N THR A 273 12.82 9.66 1.20
CA THR A 273 13.32 9.83 -0.17
C THR A 273 12.21 9.52 -1.18
N THR A 274 12.39 9.95 -2.44
CA THR A 274 11.45 9.62 -3.52
C THR A 274 11.21 8.12 -3.67
N GLN A 275 12.25 7.30 -3.50
CA GLN A 275 12.13 5.84 -3.58
C GLN A 275 11.33 5.27 -2.40
N GLU A 276 11.64 5.70 -1.18
CA GLU A 276 10.92 5.27 0.03
C GLU A 276 9.43 5.68 0.00
N ILE A 277 9.11 6.85 -0.57
CA ILE A 277 7.73 7.30 -0.81
C ILE A 277 7.02 6.34 -1.78
N ALA A 278 7.68 5.96 -2.88
CA ALA A 278 7.12 5.02 -3.84
C ALA A 278 6.89 3.65 -3.20
N ASP A 279 7.85 3.16 -2.41
CA ASP A 279 7.76 1.89 -1.70
C ASP A 279 6.62 1.88 -0.67
N PHE A 280 6.46 2.98 0.08
CA PHE A 280 5.36 3.15 1.04
C PHE A 280 3.99 3.15 0.36
N ASN A 281 3.83 3.93 -0.73
CA ASN A 281 2.56 3.99 -1.46
C ASN A 281 2.21 2.63 -2.07
N LYS A 282 3.19 1.90 -2.60
CA LYS A 282 2.99 0.53 -3.06
C LYS A 282 2.53 -0.38 -1.91
N ALA A 283 3.20 -0.34 -0.75
CA ALA A 283 2.80 -1.13 0.41
C ALA A 283 1.39 -0.78 0.93
N LYS A 284 1.00 0.50 0.83
CA LYS A 284 -0.33 0.99 1.25
C LYS A 284 -1.44 0.48 0.33
N GLU A 285 -1.21 0.47 -0.98
CA GLU A 285 -2.14 -0.13 -1.94
C GLU A 285 -2.18 -1.66 -1.81
N ASP A 286 -1.03 -2.30 -1.62
CA ASP A 286 -0.95 -3.74 -1.38
C ASP A 286 -1.75 -4.15 -0.14
N ALA A 287 -1.65 -3.38 0.95
CA ALA A 287 -2.39 -3.63 2.19
C ALA A 287 -3.92 -3.50 2.03
N LYS A 288 -4.40 -2.63 1.13
CA LYS A 288 -5.84 -2.51 0.81
C LYS A 288 -6.37 -3.71 0.02
N LEU A 289 -5.50 -4.42 -0.70
CA LEU A 289 -5.87 -5.43 -1.70
C LEU A 289 -5.74 -6.89 -1.23
N VAL A 290 -5.31 -7.16 0.01
CA VAL A 290 -5.06 -8.54 0.46
C VAL A 290 -6.34 -9.28 0.82
N ILE A 291 -6.97 -9.87 -0.20
CA ILE A 291 -7.94 -10.96 -0.07
C ILE A 291 -7.15 -12.27 0.04
N LYS A 292 -7.54 -13.15 0.99
CA LYS A 292 -6.89 -14.44 1.24
C LYS A 292 -7.80 -15.60 0.82
N GLN A 293 -7.21 -16.78 0.61
CA GLN A 293 -8.00 -18.00 0.48
C GLN A 293 -8.93 -18.16 1.70
N GLY A 294 -10.21 -18.39 1.44
CA GLY A 294 -11.26 -18.49 2.45
C GLY A 294 -11.97 -17.17 2.74
N ASP A 295 -11.47 -16.02 2.25
CA ASP A 295 -12.18 -14.75 2.37
C ASP A 295 -13.38 -14.69 1.41
N TYR A 296 -14.27 -13.75 1.70
CA TYR A 296 -15.42 -13.42 0.87
C TYR A 296 -15.19 -12.09 0.18
N ALA A 297 -15.61 -11.99 -1.08
CA ALA A 297 -15.39 -10.79 -1.86
C ALA A 297 -16.59 -10.44 -2.76
N ARG A 298 -16.69 -9.16 -3.15
CA ARG A 298 -17.60 -8.69 -4.19
C ARG A 298 -16.80 -8.24 -5.40
N VAL A 299 -17.23 -8.67 -6.58
CA VAL A 299 -16.56 -8.38 -7.84
C VAL A 299 -16.82 -6.93 -8.23
N ILE A 300 -15.76 -6.16 -8.43
CA ILE A 300 -15.76 -4.78 -8.92
C ILE A 300 -15.53 -4.76 -10.43
N LYS A 301 -14.68 -5.66 -10.94
CA LYS A 301 -14.36 -5.79 -12.36
C LYS A 301 -13.69 -7.14 -12.61
N ASN A 302 -14.26 -7.97 -13.47
CA ASN A 302 -13.67 -9.24 -13.93
C ASN A 302 -14.45 -9.68 -15.18
N ASP A 303 -13.81 -10.40 -16.11
CA ASP A 303 -14.47 -10.83 -17.35
C ASP A 303 -15.30 -12.13 -17.19
N SER A 304 -14.99 -12.93 -16.16
CA SER A 304 -15.70 -14.18 -15.83
C SER A 304 -16.91 -13.97 -14.92
N PHE A 305 -16.94 -12.87 -14.15
CA PHE A 305 -18.03 -12.53 -13.24
C PHE A 305 -18.72 -11.22 -13.62
N ARG A 306 -19.97 -11.03 -13.20
CA ARG A 306 -20.63 -9.73 -13.35
C ARG A 306 -20.20 -8.81 -12.21
N VAL A 307 -20.04 -7.53 -12.51
CA VAL A 307 -19.81 -6.51 -11.49
C VAL A 307 -20.96 -6.54 -10.47
N GLY A 308 -20.61 -6.61 -9.19
CA GLY A 308 -21.53 -6.77 -8.06
C GLY A 308 -21.77 -8.22 -7.62
N ASP A 309 -21.27 -9.22 -8.37
CA ASP A 309 -21.35 -10.61 -7.95
C ASP A 309 -20.57 -10.85 -6.65
N VAL A 310 -21.12 -11.67 -5.77
CA VAL A 310 -20.51 -12.02 -4.49
C VAL A 310 -19.90 -13.41 -4.60
N VAL A 311 -18.63 -13.56 -4.23
CA VAL A 311 -17.84 -14.77 -4.43
C VAL A 311 -17.14 -15.20 -3.13
N LYS A 312 -16.93 -16.51 -3.00
CA LYS A 312 -16.03 -17.11 -2.01
C LYS A 312 -14.69 -17.38 -2.66
N VAL A 313 -13.62 -16.91 -2.04
CA VAL A 313 -12.27 -17.00 -2.59
C VAL A 313 -11.65 -18.34 -2.19
N GLY A 314 -11.27 -19.10 -3.20
CA GLY A 314 -10.71 -20.42 -3.13
C GLY A 314 -9.19 -20.43 -3.21
N ARG A 315 -8.65 -21.46 -3.82
CA ARG A 315 -7.22 -21.75 -3.85
C ARG A 315 -6.49 -20.76 -4.75
N PHE A 316 -5.35 -20.28 -4.27
CA PHE A 316 -4.38 -19.56 -5.09
C PHE A 316 -3.48 -20.55 -5.85
N ASP A 317 -3.38 -20.42 -7.17
CA ASP A 317 -2.55 -21.30 -8.01
C ASP A 317 -1.16 -20.74 -8.31
N GLY A 318 -0.84 -19.54 -7.80
CA GLY A 318 0.41 -18.82 -8.04
C GLY A 318 0.24 -17.58 -8.92
N ILE A 319 -0.89 -17.46 -9.62
CA ILE A 319 -1.20 -16.31 -10.49
C ILE A 319 -2.63 -15.81 -10.24
N HIS A 320 -3.58 -16.70 -10.00
CA HIS A 320 -4.99 -16.37 -9.81
C HIS A 320 -5.56 -17.02 -8.55
N PHE A 321 -6.62 -16.45 -8.00
CA PHE A 321 -7.47 -17.16 -7.04
C PHE A 321 -8.62 -17.84 -7.80
N SER A 322 -8.93 -19.08 -7.44
CA SER A 322 -10.25 -19.63 -7.78
C SER A 322 -11.32 -18.90 -6.98
N ALA A 323 -12.47 -18.65 -7.57
CA ALA A 323 -13.60 -18.00 -6.92
C ALA A 323 -14.89 -18.71 -7.30
N VAL A 324 -15.77 -18.90 -6.33
CA VAL A 324 -17.10 -19.53 -6.53
C VAL A 324 -18.16 -18.48 -6.21
N LYS A 325 -19.08 -18.27 -7.14
CA LYS A 325 -20.19 -17.34 -6.94
C LYS A 325 -21.16 -17.84 -5.88
N ALA A 326 -21.68 -16.92 -5.08
CA ALA A 326 -22.73 -17.19 -4.11
C ALA A 326 -23.97 -17.79 -4.81
N GLY A 327 -24.29 -19.03 -4.47
CA GLY A 327 -25.42 -19.79 -5.04
C GLY A 327 -25.02 -20.80 -6.12
N ASP A 328 -23.77 -20.80 -6.59
CA ASP A 328 -23.25 -21.84 -7.48
C ASP A 328 -22.64 -22.99 -6.66
N ASN A 329 -22.48 -24.14 -7.30
CA ASN A 329 -21.88 -25.30 -6.65
C ASN A 329 -20.36 -25.11 -6.53
N ASP A 330 -19.73 -25.67 -5.50
CA ASP A 330 -18.27 -25.57 -5.26
C ASP A 330 -17.39 -26.12 -6.41
N GLY A 331 -17.99 -26.69 -7.47
CA GLY A 331 -17.31 -27.16 -8.68
C GLY A 331 -17.32 -26.17 -9.86
N ASP A 332 -18.18 -25.16 -9.85
CA ASP A 332 -18.27 -24.14 -10.91
C ASP A 332 -17.47 -22.90 -10.49
N PHE A 333 -16.14 -23.04 -10.47
CA PHE A 333 -15.24 -21.95 -10.12
C PHE A 333 -14.76 -21.22 -11.38
N HIS A 334 -14.51 -19.92 -11.23
CA HIS A 334 -13.80 -19.11 -12.21
C HIS A 334 -12.60 -18.44 -11.55
N TYR A 335 -11.71 -17.88 -12.37
CA TYR A 335 -10.52 -17.20 -11.87
C TYR A 335 -10.82 -15.71 -11.64
N ILE A 336 -10.34 -15.21 -10.50
CA ILE A 336 -10.16 -13.78 -10.26
C ILE A 336 -8.66 -13.52 -10.19
N ASP A 337 -8.21 -12.54 -10.96
CA ASP A 337 -6.80 -12.23 -11.09
C ASP A 337 -6.36 -11.32 -9.94
N GLU A 338 -5.07 -11.37 -9.62
CA GLU A 338 -4.54 -10.62 -8.50
C GLU A 338 -4.60 -9.10 -8.77
N ARG A 339 -5.39 -8.42 -7.91
CA ARG A 339 -5.46 -6.98 -7.60
C ARG A 339 -6.50 -6.16 -8.36
N GLY A 340 -7.48 -5.65 -7.59
CA GLY A 340 -8.41 -4.60 -8.01
C GLY A 340 -9.71 -5.10 -8.63
N GLU A 341 -9.83 -6.40 -8.85
CA GLU A 341 -11.03 -7.03 -9.41
C GLU A 341 -12.16 -7.21 -8.41
N VAL A 342 -11.83 -7.18 -7.12
CA VAL A 342 -12.70 -7.60 -6.03
C VAL A 342 -12.47 -6.74 -4.77
N GLU A 343 -13.54 -6.43 -4.04
CA GLU A 343 -13.51 -5.85 -2.69
C GLU A 343 -13.81 -6.92 -1.64
N LYS A 344 -13.14 -6.88 -0.50
CA LYS A 344 -13.42 -7.82 0.60
C LYS A 344 -14.76 -7.49 1.25
N ILE A 345 -15.57 -8.51 1.53
CA ILE A 345 -16.87 -8.41 2.24
C ILE A 345 -16.89 -9.34 3.46
N THR A 346 -17.92 -9.23 4.31
CA THR A 346 -18.08 -10.13 5.45
C THR A 346 -18.70 -11.48 5.07
N GLU A 347 -18.52 -12.48 5.94
CA GLU A 347 -19.15 -13.79 5.80
C GLU A 347 -20.68 -13.70 5.86
N GLU A 348 -21.20 -12.81 6.69
CA GLU A 348 -22.64 -12.56 6.82
C GLU A 348 -23.22 -12.02 5.52
N GLU A 349 -22.54 -11.06 4.88
CA GLU A 349 -22.93 -10.50 3.58
C GLU A 349 -22.92 -11.57 2.49
N TYR A 350 -21.89 -12.42 2.46
CA TYR A 350 -21.83 -13.57 1.55
C TYR A 350 -22.98 -14.56 1.78
N ASN A 351 -23.22 -14.93 3.04
CA ASN A 351 -24.28 -15.87 3.40
C ASN A 351 -25.67 -15.31 3.11
N GLU A 352 -25.89 -14.00 3.22
CA GLU A 352 -27.13 -13.38 2.80
C GLU A 352 -27.32 -13.42 1.27
N ALA A 353 -26.28 -13.07 0.51
CA ALA A 353 -26.29 -13.17 -0.95
C ALA A 353 -26.56 -14.61 -1.41
N LYS A 354 -25.86 -15.59 -0.82
CA LYS A 354 -26.05 -17.02 -1.08
C LYS A 354 -27.49 -17.45 -0.80
N ARG A 355 -28.05 -17.08 0.35
CA ARG A 355 -29.44 -17.43 0.69
C ARG A 355 -30.47 -16.78 -0.25
N LYS A 356 -30.19 -15.60 -0.83
CA LYS A 356 -31.03 -14.94 -1.85
C LYS A 356 -30.95 -15.63 -3.21
N GLU A 357 -29.79 -16.14 -3.59
CA GLU A 357 -29.62 -16.92 -4.81
C GLU A 357 -30.24 -18.33 -4.67
N ASP A 358 -29.95 -19.02 -3.57
CA ASP A 358 -30.55 -20.33 -3.26
C ASP A 358 -32.08 -20.24 -3.13
N ALA A 359 -32.61 -19.09 -2.69
CA ALA A 359 -34.04 -18.81 -2.64
C ALA A 359 -34.74 -18.96 -4.01
N LYS A 360 -34.03 -18.76 -5.13
CA LYS A 360 -34.60 -18.99 -6.48
C LYS A 360 -34.88 -20.48 -6.74
N ARG A 361 -34.13 -21.37 -6.09
CA ARG A 361 -34.16 -22.83 -6.25
C ARG A 361 -35.01 -23.55 -5.19
N VAL A 362 -35.73 -22.82 -4.32
CA VAL A 362 -36.57 -23.42 -3.28
C VAL A 362 -37.64 -24.34 -3.84
N LYS A 363 -37.90 -25.42 -3.11
CA LYS A 363 -38.87 -26.46 -3.43
C LYS A 363 -39.96 -26.51 -2.37
N ARG A 364 -41.04 -27.21 -2.69
CA ARG A 364 -42.11 -27.49 -1.71
C ARG A 364 -41.50 -28.17 -0.48
N GLY A 365 -41.85 -27.68 0.70
CA GLY A 365 -41.37 -28.17 1.99
C GLY A 365 -40.22 -27.38 2.59
N ASP A 366 -39.52 -26.54 1.81
CA ASP A 366 -38.47 -25.68 2.35
C ASP A 366 -39.03 -24.61 3.29
N VAL A 367 -38.26 -24.21 4.29
CA VAL A 367 -38.60 -23.12 5.19
C VAL A 367 -37.82 -21.88 4.77
N VAL A 368 -38.53 -20.77 4.62
CA VAL A 368 -37.99 -19.48 4.17
C VAL A 368 -38.39 -18.36 5.12
N VAL A 369 -37.63 -17.27 5.06
CA VAL A 369 -37.88 -16.05 5.83
C VAL A 369 -38.09 -14.89 4.87
N VAL A 370 -39.12 -14.09 5.14
CA VAL A 370 -39.41 -12.87 4.39
C VAL A 370 -38.36 -11.82 4.73
N VAL A 371 -37.64 -11.34 3.73
CA VAL A 371 -36.56 -10.33 3.90
C VAL A 371 -37.07 -8.92 3.59
N THR A 372 -38.16 -8.81 2.84
CA THR A 372 -38.75 -7.52 2.54
C THR A 372 -40.25 -7.69 2.52
N SER A 373 -40.94 -6.86 3.31
CA SER A 373 -42.40 -6.85 3.38
C SER A 373 -43.02 -6.77 1.97
N TYR A 374 -43.94 -7.68 1.68
CA TYR A 374 -44.58 -7.77 0.37
C TYR A 374 -45.95 -8.43 0.49
N ASN A 375 -46.96 -7.85 -0.16
CA ASN A 375 -48.36 -8.25 -0.01
C ASN A 375 -48.79 -8.30 1.47
N ARG A 376 -49.15 -9.49 1.97
CA ARG A 376 -49.63 -9.75 3.33
C ARG A 376 -48.53 -10.32 4.23
N HIS A 377 -47.28 -10.31 3.75
CA HIS A 377 -46.15 -10.87 4.48
C HIS A 377 -45.29 -9.73 5.02
N GLU A 378 -45.10 -9.72 6.33
CA GLU A 378 -44.21 -8.79 7.02
C GLU A 378 -42.78 -9.34 6.99
N GLU A 379 -41.81 -8.44 6.98
CA GLU A 379 -40.40 -8.76 7.13
C GLU A 379 -40.15 -9.55 8.43
N GLY A 380 -39.31 -10.59 8.35
CA GLY A 380 -39.03 -11.52 9.45
C GLY A 380 -40.03 -12.68 9.56
N THR A 381 -41.13 -12.68 8.80
CA THR A 381 -42.09 -13.79 8.83
C THR A 381 -41.45 -15.08 8.29
N ILE A 382 -41.58 -16.16 9.05
CA ILE A 382 -41.07 -17.50 8.69
C ILE A 382 -42.23 -18.37 8.20
N GLY A 383 -42.05 -19.05 7.07
CA GLY A 383 -43.07 -19.93 6.50
C GLY A 383 -42.50 -21.10 5.72
N LYS A 384 -43.32 -22.15 5.58
CA LYS A 384 -42.99 -23.36 4.82
C LYS A 384 -43.57 -23.28 3.41
N VAL A 385 -42.76 -23.55 2.40
CA VAL A 385 -43.16 -23.46 0.99
C VAL A 385 -44.21 -24.53 0.69
N ARG A 386 -45.45 -24.09 0.46
CA ARG A 386 -46.58 -24.93 0.08
C ARG A 386 -46.53 -25.30 -1.40
N SER A 387 -46.30 -24.30 -2.25
CA SER A 387 -46.20 -24.45 -3.70
C SER A 387 -45.25 -23.41 -4.28
N ARG A 388 -44.55 -23.82 -5.34
CA ARG A 388 -43.65 -23.00 -6.14
C ARG A 388 -44.31 -22.75 -7.49
N CYS A 389 -44.46 -21.49 -7.86
CA CYS A 389 -44.93 -21.06 -9.18
C CYS A 389 -43.82 -20.26 -9.86
N ASN A 390 -43.98 -19.96 -11.15
CA ASN A 390 -42.95 -19.20 -11.87
C ASN A 390 -42.79 -17.80 -11.25
N GLY A 391 -41.62 -17.53 -10.68
CA GLY A 391 -41.25 -16.25 -10.06
C GLY A 391 -41.89 -15.93 -8.69
N HIS A 392 -42.63 -16.86 -8.06
CA HIS A 392 -43.17 -16.67 -6.71
C HIS A 392 -43.44 -17.97 -5.94
N ILE A 393 -43.64 -17.86 -4.63
CA ILE A 393 -44.00 -18.97 -3.73
C ILE A 393 -45.25 -18.66 -2.91
N HIS A 394 -45.88 -19.72 -2.43
CA HIS A 394 -46.94 -19.68 -1.42
C HIS A 394 -46.44 -20.34 -0.13
N LEU A 395 -46.81 -19.77 1.01
CA LEU A 395 -46.34 -20.22 2.32
C LEU A 395 -47.49 -20.74 3.19
N ASN A 396 -47.16 -21.73 4.00
CA ASN A 396 -47.94 -22.12 5.18
C ASN A 396 -47.24 -21.64 6.45
N ASN A 397 -48.03 -21.28 7.46
CA ASN A 397 -47.52 -21.05 8.81
C ASN A 397 -47.20 -22.40 9.50
N ALA A 398 -46.71 -22.35 10.75
CA ALA A 398 -46.44 -23.57 11.53
C ALA A 398 -47.72 -24.38 11.84
N GLU A 399 -48.89 -23.73 11.85
CA GLU A 399 -50.21 -24.38 12.00
C GLU A 399 -50.66 -25.09 10.70
N GLY A 400 -49.87 -25.02 9.64
CA GLY A 400 -50.22 -25.60 8.34
C GLY A 400 -51.26 -24.80 7.55
N ASP A 401 -51.68 -23.65 8.08
CA ASP A 401 -52.63 -22.76 7.43
C ASP A 401 -51.98 -21.94 6.32
N ASN A 402 -52.74 -21.71 5.27
CA ASN A 402 -52.33 -20.88 4.15
C ASN A 402 -52.16 -19.43 4.62
N MET A 403 -50.94 -18.90 4.50
CA MET A 403 -50.62 -17.53 4.91
C MET A 403 -51.22 -16.47 3.97
N GLY A 404 -51.82 -16.89 2.86
CA GLY A 404 -52.42 -16.01 1.86
C GLY A 404 -51.38 -15.20 1.08
N GLY A 405 -51.78 -14.70 -0.08
CA GLY A 405 -50.85 -13.96 -0.95
C GLY A 405 -49.77 -14.82 -1.61
N THR A 406 -48.89 -14.14 -2.33
CA THR A 406 -47.72 -14.71 -3.02
C THR A 406 -46.49 -13.93 -2.62
N LEU A 407 -45.35 -14.60 -2.47
CA LEU A 407 -44.06 -13.97 -2.20
C LEU A 407 -43.16 -14.10 -3.43
N ARG A 408 -42.75 -12.97 -4.01
CA ARG A 408 -41.91 -12.96 -5.23
C ARG A 408 -40.46 -13.31 -4.95
N ASP A 409 -39.78 -13.83 -5.96
CA ASP A 409 -38.33 -14.09 -5.90
C ASP A 409 -37.55 -12.84 -5.51
N GLY A 410 -36.52 -13.02 -4.68
CA GLY A 410 -35.73 -11.91 -4.14
C GLY A 410 -36.37 -11.17 -2.96
N LYS A 411 -37.60 -11.50 -2.54
CA LYS A 411 -38.23 -10.97 -1.31
C LYS A 411 -38.12 -11.92 -0.11
N TYR A 412 -37.43 -13.04 -0.29
CA TYR A 412 -37.23 -14.05 0.74
C TYR A 412 -35.85 -14.69 0.64
N ARG A 413 -35.44 -15.32 1.73
CA ARG A 413 -34.21 -16.10 1.85
C ARG A 413 -34.51 -17.45 2.47
N LEU A 414 -33.65 -18.44 2.29
CA LEU A 414 -33.72 -19.67 3.07
C LEU A 414 -33.56 -19.38 4.57
N ALA A 415 -34.34 -20.07 5.39
CA ALA A 415 -34.22 -20.01 6.84
C ALA A 415 -32.90 -20.66 7.31
N THR A 416 -32.30 -20.09 8.36
CA THR A 416 -31.13 -20.66 9.05
C THR A 416 -31.51 -21.98 9.73
N SER A 417 -30.51 -22.75 10.16
CA SER A 417 -30.75 -23.99 10.91
C SER A 417 -31.54 -23.75 12.21
N GLU A 418 -31.28 -22.63 12.88
CA GLU A 418 -31.98 -22.22 14.10
C GLU A 418 -33.44 -21.85 13.80
N GLU A 419 -33.67 -21.00 12.80
CA GLU A 419 -35.02 -20.61 12.35
C GLU A 419 -35.83 -21.84 11.89
N LYS A 420 -35.19 -22.80 11.21
CA LYS A 420 -35.80 -24.08 10.82
C LYS A 420 -36.18 -24.93 12.03
N ALA A 421 -35.29 -25.06 13.01
CA ALA A 421 -35.53 -25.84 14.21
C ALA A 421 -36.69 -25.24 15.03
N GLU A 422 -36.74 -23.91 15.16
CA GLU A 422 -37.83 -23.22 15.83
C GLU A 422 -39.17 -23.43 15.10
N PHE A 423 -39.18 -23.32 13.77
CA PHE A 423 -40.37 -23.58 12.97
C PHE A 423 -40.85 -25.04 13.11
N GLN A 424 -39.94 -26.01 13.05
CA GLN A 424 -40.27 -27.43 13.19
C GLN A 424 -40.82 -27.77 14.58
N LYS A 425 -40.26 -27.16 15.64
CA LYS A 425 -40.79 -27.33 17.00
C LYS A 425 -42.24 -26.85 17.09
N LYS A 426 -42.52 -25.65 16.57
CA LYS A 426 -43.88 -25.10 16.50
C LYS A 426 -44.81 -25.99 15.66
N GLU A 427 -44.33 -26.46 14.50
CA GLU A 427 -45.09 -27.38 13.63
C GLU A 427 -45.46 -28.68 14.37
N ALA A 428 -44.52 -29.26 15.13
CA ALA A 428 -44.77 -30.46 15.92
C ALA A 428 -45.76 -30.24 17.08
N GLU A 429 -45.65 -29.11 17.79
CA GLU A 429 -46.59 -28.73 18.86
C GLU A 429 -48.02 -28.60 18.31
N PHE A 430 -48.20 -27.94 17.18
CA PHE A 430 -49.52 -27.82 16.53
C PHE A 430 -50.05 -29.14 15.99
N GLU A 431 -49.18 -30.04 15.53
CA GLU A 431 -49.58 -31.38 15.08
C GLU A 431 -50.10 -32.24 16.25
N ILE A 432 -49.46 -32.15 17.42
CA ILE A 432 -49.94 -32.82 18.65
C ILE A 432 -51.33 -32.28 19.03
N GLN A 433 -51.49 -30.96 19.06
CA GLN A 433 -52.78 -30.33 19.38
C GLN A 433 -53.88 -30.72 18.38
N ARG A 434 -53.56 -30.84 17.09
CA ARG A 434 -54.51 -31.28 16.07
C ARG A 434 -54.92 -32.73 16.25
N LYS A 435 -53.98 -33.64 16.55
CA LYS A 435 -54.29 -35.05 16.83
C LYS A 435 -55.16 -35.18 18.06
N GLU A 436 -54.82 -34.48 19.14
CA GLU A 436 -55.63 -34.46 20.36
C GLU A 436 -57.04 -33.94 20.05
N LYS A 437 -57.17 -32.78 19.42
CA LYS A 437 -58.48 -32.23 19.01
C LYS A 437 -59.28 -33.18 18.14
N ALA A 438 -58.63 -33.93 17.24
CA ALA A 438 -59.29 -34.93 16.40
C ALA A 438 -59.80 -36.14 17.20
N GLU A 439 -59.02 -36.65 18.15
CA GLU A 439 -59.45 -37.75 19.04
C GLU A 439 -60.64 -37.33 19.91
N TRP A 440 -60.60 -36.13 20.49
CA TRP A 440 -61.72 -35.58 21.26
C TRP A 440 -62.95 -35.31 20.38
N ALA A 441 -62.76 -34.82 19.15
CA ALA A 441 -63.84 -34.61 18.19
C ALA A 441 -64.53 -35.93 17.77
N LYS A 442 -63.81 -37.05 17.65
CA LYS A 442 -64.41 -38.38 17.40
C LYS A 442 -65.36 -38.80 18.53
N LEU A 443 -65.11 -38.35 19.76
CA LEU A 443 -65.97 -38.57 20.91
C LEU A 443 -67.16 -37.59 20.96
N GLY A 444 -67.24 -36.61 20.04
CA GLY A 444 -68.24 -35.54 20.08
C GLY A 444 -68.06 -34.61 21.28
N ARG A 445 -66.80 -34.34 21.65
CA ARG A 445 -66.42 -33.62 22.87
C ARG A 445 -65.34 -32.58 22.62
N GLU A 446 -65.28 -31.55 23.46
CA GLU A 446 -64.15 -30.61 23.50
C GLU A 446 -62.92 -31.26 24.15
N VAL A 447 -61.72 -30.79 23.80
CA VAL A 447 -60.47 -31.28 24.42
C VAL A 447 -60.52 -31.06 25.93
N GLY A 448 -60.38 -32.15 26.70
CA GLY A 448 -60.44 -32.13 28.16
C GLY A 448 -61.86 -32.16 28.76
N GLU A 449 -62.92 -32.33 27.96
CA GLU A 449 -64.31 -32.38 28.44
C GLU A 449 -64.62 -33.68 29.20
N LEU A 450 -64.77 -33.57 30.53
CA LEU A 450 -65.23 -34.67 31.37
C LEU A 450 -66.77 -34.66 31.48
N ARG A 451 -67.39 -35.84 31.46
CA ARG A 451 -68.83 -36.04 31.64
C ARG A 451 -69.13 -37.11 32.69
N ASN A 452 -70.35 -37.04 33.25
CA ASN A 452 -70.84 -38.05 34.18
C ASN A 452 -70.82 -39.45 33.56
N GLY A 453 -70.18 -40.39 34.25
CA GLY A 453 -70.07 -41.79 33.85
C GLY A 453 -68.82 -42.14 33.03
N ASP A 454 -67.90 -41.19 32.83
CA ASP A 454 -66.58 -41.49 32.26
C ASP A 454 -65.74 -42.30 33.25
N VAL A 455 -64.93 -43.22 32.75
CA VAL A 455 -63.88 -43.87 33.56
C VAL A 455 -62.52 -43.33 33.17
N VAL A 456 -61.76 -42.92 34.18
CA VAL A 456 -60.51 -42.18 34.04
C VAL A 456 -59.37 -42.85 34.82
N VAL A 457 -58.14 -42.66 34.37
CA VAL A 457 -56.91 -42.93 35.13
C VAL A 457 -56.44 -41.63 35.76
N PHE A 458 -55.99 -41.66 37.02
CA PHE A 458 -55.39 -40.49 37.67
C PHE A 458 -53.87 -40.41 37.47
N GLY A 459 -53.37 -39.24 37.06
CA GLY A 459 -51.94 -38.97 36.89
C GLY A 459 -51.26 -38.43 38.14
N THR A 460 -52.05 -38.00 39.11
CA THR A 460 -51.61 -37.48 40.41
C THR A 460 -52.51 -38.04 41.52
N ASN A 461 -52.03 -37.99 42.76
CA ASN A 461 -52.85 -38.42 43.90
C ASN A 461 -54.04 -37.48 44.04
N THR A 462 -55.24 -38.05 44.12
CA THR A 462 -56.41 -37.25 44.45
C THR A 462 -56.44 -37.01 45.96
N TYR A 463 -57.23 -36.02 46.41
CA TYR A 463 -57.46 -35.79 47.85
C TYR A 463 -58.41 -36.82 48.49
N ALA A 464 -58.74 -37.90 47.77
CA ALA A 464 -59.65 -38.94 48.20
C ALA A 464 -58.88 -40.22 48.55
N ASN A 465 -59.13 -40.77 49.74
CA ASN A 465 -58.55 -42.04 50.16
C ASN A 465 -58.97 -43.17 49.20
N GLY A 466 -58.00 -43.90 48.66
CA GLY A 466 -58.21 -45.02 47.72
C GLY A 466 -58.15 -44.65 46.23
N PHE A 467 -57.85 -43.39 45.90
CA PHE A 467 -57.72 -42.91 44.51
C PHE A 467 -56.38 -42.19 44.32
N ASP A 468 -55.29 -42.95 44.42
CA ASP A 468 -53.93 -42.47 44.21
C ASP A 468 -53.57 -42.41 42.71
N LYS A 469 -52.38 -41.89 42.40
CA LYS A 469 -51.82 -41.94 41.03
C LYS A 469 -51.84 -43.37 40.49
N GLY A 470 -52.44 -43.55 39.31
CA GLY A 470 -52.62 -44.83 38.63
C GLY A 470 -53.96 -45.51 38.92
N SER A 471 -54.75 -45.03 39.88
CA SER A 471 -56.09 -45.57 40.14
C SER A 471 -57.04 -45.29 38.97
N ILE A 472 -57.96 -46.24 38.75
CA ILE A 472 -59.00 -46.18 37.72
C ILE A 472 -60.36 -46.05 38.40
N ALA A 473 -61.15 -45.03 38.04
CA ALA A 473 -62.46 -44.80 38.65
C ALA A 473 -63.48 -44.21 37.68
N GLU A 474 -64.77 -44.50 37.93
CA GLU A 474 -65.88 -43.82 37.27
C GLU A 474 -66.18 -42.51 37.98
N ILE A 475 -66.22 -41.41 37.22
CA ILE A 475 -66.49 -40.07 37.75
C ILE A 475 -67.98 -39.72 37.64
N ARG A 476 -68.49 -39.03 38.65
CA ARG A 476 -69.88 -38.60 38.77
C ARG A 476 -69.96 -37.16 39.27
N ASN A 477 -71.15 -36.57 39.18
CA ASN A 477 -71.43 -35.17 39.53
C ASN A 477 -70.42 -34.17 38.94
N VAL A 478 -70.03 -34.41 37.69
CA VAL A 478 -69.11 -33.58 36.92
C VAL A 478 -69.72 -32.19 36.72
N SER A 479 -69.04 -31.17 37.22
CA SER A 479 -69.44 -29.77 37.09
C SER A 479 -68.21 -28.91 36.79
N LYS A 480 -68.36 -27.93 35.91
CA LYS A 480 -67.29 -26.98 35.56
C LYS A 480 -67.37 -25.79 36.50
N ASN A 481 -66.27 -25.46 37.17
CA ASN A 481 -66.21 -24.26 38.01
C ASN A 481 -65.99 -22.98 37.15
N SER A 482 -66.00 -21.81 37.79
CA SER A 482 -65.77 -20.51 37.14
C SER A 482 -64.38 -20.37 36.49
N TYR A 483 -63.43 -21.23 36.82
CA TYR A 483 -62.08 -21.28 36.26
C TYR A 483 -61.94 -22.30 35.12
N GLY A 484 -63.04 -22.90 34.69
CA GLY A 484 -63.05 -23.87 33.59
C GLY A 484 -62.56 -25.28 33.98
N THR A 485 -62.24 -25.53 35.25
CA THR A 485 -61.83 -26.84 35.77
C THR A 485 -63.06 -27.70 36.08
N TYR A 486 -63.07 -28.96 35.62
CA TYR A 486 -64.12 -29.90 36.00
C TYR A 486 -63.86 -30.44 37.40
N ARG A 487 -64.88 -30.43 38.27
CA ARG A 487 -64.91 -31.13 39.56
C ARG A 487 -65.85 -32.31 39.46
N PHE A 488 -65.51 -33.41 40.14
CA PHE A 488 -66.30 -34.63 40.13
C PHE A 488 -66.13 -35.39 41.45
N ASP A 489 -67.03 -36.33 41.71
CA ASP A 489 -66.94 -37.29 42.81
C ASP A 489 -66.93 -38.74 42.30
N PHE A 490 -66.61 -39.68 43.20
CA PHE A 490 -66.50 -41.11 42.89
C PHE A 490 -67.75 -41.91 43.31
N GLY A 491 -68.88 -41.22 43.52
CA GLY A 491 -70.14 -41.81 44.01
C GLY A 491 -70.29 -41.84 45.53
N ARG A 492 -71.39 -42.47 46.01
CA ARG A 492 -71.75 -42.61 47.43
C ARG A 492 -71.77 -44.10 47.84
N GLN A 493 -71.19 -44.42 48.99
CA GLN A 493 -71.56 -45.58 49.81
C GLN A 493 -72.12 -45.04 51.13
N GLY A 494 -73.43 -45.16 51.35
CA GLY A 494 -74.10 -44.62 52.55
C GLY A 494 -74.20 -43.08 52.58
N GLN A 495 -74.18 -42.49 53.79
CA GLN A 495 -74.36 -41.04 54.01
C GLN A 495 -73.10 -40.17 53.81
N GLY A 496 -71.95 -40.73 53.40
CA GLY A 496 -70.71 -39.98 53.14
C GLY A 496 -70.34 -39.87 51.65
N LEU A 497 -69.78 -38.73 51.24
CA LEU A 497 -69.14 -38.55 49.93
C LEU A 497 -67.82 -39.34 49.90
N ILE A 498 -67.63 -40.22 48.91
CA ILE A 498 -66.36 -40.93 48.70
C ILE A 498 -65.42 -39.99 47.95
N GLY A 499 -64.96 -38.93 48.61
CA GLY A 499 -63.97 -37.99 48.09
C GLY A 499 -64.38 -37.19 46.85
N ALA A 500 -63.54 -36.21 46.49
CA ALA A 500 -63.73 -35.36 45.33
C ALA A 500 -62.42 -35.24 44.54
N GLY A 501 -62.54 -35.24 43.22
CA GLY A 501 -61.44 -34.98 42.29
C GLY A 501 -61.72 -33.78 41.41
N ASN A 502 -60.71 -33.38 40.65
CA ASN A 502 -60.87 -32.39 39.60
C ASN A 502 -60.09 -32.82 38.34
N SER A 503 -60.33 -32.17 37.21
CA SER A 503 -59.75 -32.55 35.92
C SER A 503 -58.21 -32.52 35.88
N THR A 504 -57.54 -31.76 36.76
CA THR A 504 -56.07 -31.76 36.84
C THR A 504 -55.49 -33.06 37.41
N HIS A 505 -56.32 -33.87 38.06
CA HIS A 505 -55.91 -35.19 38.54
C HIS A 505 -56.04 -36.27 37.46
N VAL A 506 -56.81 -36.03 36.41
CA VAL A 506 -57.07 -37.00 35.33
C VAL A 506 -55.91 -37.00 34.35
N GLN A 507 -55.32 -38.17 34.12
CA GLN A 507 -54.32 -38.39 33.09
C GLN A 507 -54.95 -38.77 31.75
N GLU A 508 -55.96 -39.64 31.79
CA GLU A 508 -56.56 -40.23 30.58
C GLU A 508 -58.01 -40.67 30.84
N ILE A 509 -58.87 -40.60 29.83
CA ILE A 509 -60.20 -41.24 29.81
C ILE A 509 -60.07 -42.62 29.17
N ILE A 510 -60.33 -43.68 29.94
CA ILE A 510 -60.24 -45.08 29.49
C ILE A 510 -61.51 -45.51 28.74
N ALA A 511 -62.67 -45.02 29.19
CA ALA A 511 -63.95 -45.34 28.56
C ALA A 511 -64.94 -44.19 28.79
N THR A 512 -65.65 -43.81 27.73
CA THR A 512 -66.75 -42.85 27.82
C THR A 512 -68.04 -43.57 28.18
N LYS A 513 -68.99 -42.86 28.79
CA LYS A 513 -70.34 -43.42 29.01
C LYS A 513 -70.98 -43.89 27.70
N GLU A 514 -70.76 -43.14 26.63
CA GLU A 514 -71.30 -43.38 25.29
C GLU A 514 -70.68 -44.62 24.62
N SER A 515 -69.39 -44.92 24.86
CA SER A 515 -68.75 -46.12 24.31
C SER A 515 -69.17 -47.42 25.03
N ARG A 516 -69.83 -47.34 26.18
CA ARG A 516 -70.28 -48.49 26.99
C ARG A 516 -71.65 -49.04 26.56
N VAL A 517 -72.43 -48.29 25.80
CA VAL A 517 -73.85 -48.60 25.53
C VAL A 517 -74.04 -49.77 24.54
N SER A 518 -72.96 -50.27 23.91
CA SER A 518 -73.04 -51.38 22.93
C SER A 518 -72.82 -52.78 23.52
N LEU A 519 -72.49 -52.92 24.81
CA LEU A 519 -72.33 -54.24 25.44
C LEU A 519 -73.67 -54.72 26.01
N LYS A 520 -74.57 -55.20 25.15
CA LYS A 520 -75.67 -56.06 25.60
C LYS A 520 -75.09 -57.40 26.03
N LEU A 521 -74.99 -57.64 27.34
CA LEU A 521 -74.89 -58.99 27.89
C LEU A 521 -76.16 -59.74 27.47
N SER A 522 -76.04 -60.66 26.50
CA SER A 522 -77.04 -61.69 26.30
C SER A 522 -77.12 -62.51 27.58
N LYS A 523 -78.32 -62.58 28.18
CA LYS A 523 -78.61 -63.45 29.31
C LYS A 523 -78.37 -64.91 28.98
#